data_AF-A0A4S8Q3H1-F1
#
_entry.id   AF-A0A4S8Q3H1-F1
#
_cell.length_a   1.000
_cell.length_b   1.000
_cell.length_c   1.000
_cell.angle_alpha   90.00
_cell.angle_beta   90.00
_cell.angle_gamma   90.00
#
_symmetry.space_group_name_H-M   'P 1'
#
loop_
_entity.id
_entity.type
_entity.pdbx_description
1 polymer ?
#
loop_
_entity_poly.entity_id
_entity_poly.type
_entity_poly.pdbx_seq_one_letter_code
_entity_poly.pdbx_strand_id
1 'polypeptide(L)'
;MNTYTDWKSFMPSQDRPTDIPTPPPLDTVAYFVRACRNLRNWKVSTLADFAAVSVSTVERVERAEKVGEEALDKIAAALGREKGAFYAPRIPLVPEKAFEALVETYGYMEEVAVAPMNTQRAVREAARCDGILLHSPEVPEVYDDDISTLREWIDLASFVLCEEIECADEEPSRRKLYKDILGYVSEMERRGLTVLSGVMTSKQPNDNGHKVAIISVTPKLSDPGAIKRTSIFVDSRIIAPSNMTLPDFD
;
A
#
# COMPACT_ATOMS: atom_id res chain seq x y z
N MET A 1 -1.22 18.20 9.14
CA MET A 1 -2.65 18.40 9.45
C MET A 1 -3.22 19.25 8.33
N ASN A 2 -3.91 18.64 7.37
CA ASN A 2 -4.44 19.36 6.21
C ASN A 2 -5.80 19.95 6.63
N THR A 3 -5.95 21.27 6.61
CA THR A 3 -7.20 21.90 7.09
C THR A 3 -8.27 21.85 6.00
N TYR A 4 -9.56 21.91 6.39
CA TYR A 4 -10.67 22.05 5.44
C TYR A 4 -10.48 23.26 4.49
N THR A 5 -9.80 24.30 4.98
CA THR A 5 -9.46 25.52 4.25
C THR A 5 -8.48 25.27 3.11
N ASP A 6 -7.45 24.45 3.35
CA ASP A 6 -6.46 24.07 2.32
C ASP A 6 -7.11 23.20 1.24
N TRP A 7 -8.02 22.31 1.64
CA TRP A 7 -8.75 21.42 0.74
C TRP A 7 -9.73 22.15 -0.18
N LYS A 8 -10.40 23.21 0.30
CA LYS A 8 -11.29 24.06 -0.51
C LYS A 8 -10.56 24.73 -1.69
N SER A 9 -9.27 25.03 -1.55
CA SER A 9 -8.48 25.66 -2.62
C SER A 9 -8.15 24.70 -3.77
N PHE A 10 -8.19 23.38 -3.50
CA PHE A 10 -7.80 22.33 -4.43
C PHE A 10 -8.96 21.86 -5.32
N MET A 11 -10.21 22.11 -4.93
CA MET A 11 -11.39 21.74 -5.71
C MET A 11 -11.74 22.81 -6.75
N PRO A 12 -11.70 22.49 -8.06
CA PRO A 12 -12.17 23.42 -9.07
C PRO A 12 -13.70 23.55 -8.97
N SER A 13 -14.14 24.80 -8.79
CA SER A 13 -15.51 25.34 -8.83
C SER A 13 -16.45 24.99 -7.66
N GLN A 14 -16.85 26.02 -6.91
CA GLN A 14 -18.00 25.99 -6.00
C GLN A 14 -19.35 26.01 -6.74
N ASP A 15 -19.35 26.08 -8.07
CA ASP A 15 -20.54 26.30 -8.91
C ASP A 15 -21.12 25.01 -9.51
N ARG A 16 -20.67 23.84 -9.05
CA ARG A 16 -21.17 22.58 -9.59
C ARG A 16 -22.54 22.23 -8.99
N PRO A 17 -23.57 21.96 -9.82
CA PRO A 17 -24.85 21.47 -9.32
C PRO A 17 -24.63 20.17 -8.53
N THR A 18 -25.01 20.17 -7.24
CA THR A 18 -24.94 18.99 -6.35
C THR A 18 -26.25 18.20 -6.32
N ASP A 19 -27.23 18.63 -7.10
CA ASP A 19 -28.58 18.09 -7.22
C ASP A 19 -28.84 17.39 -8.55
N ILE A 20 -28.01 17.63 -9.56
CA ILE A 20 -28.12 17.02 -10.89
C ILE A 20 -27.00 15.97 -11.08
N PRO A 21 -27.32 14.75 -11.53
CA PRO A 21 -26.31 13.77 -11.92
C PRO A 21 -25.40 14.35 -13.01
N THR A 22 -24.11 14.49 -12.72
CA THR A 22 -23.12 15.03 -13.67
C THR A 22 -21.91 14.11 -13.78
N PRO A 23 -21.34 13.94 -14.98
CA PRO A 23 -20.16 13.09 -15.20
C PRO A 23 -18.93 13.70 -14.54
N PRO A 24 -17.98 12.92 -13.99
CA PRO A 24 -16.77 13.46 -13.37
C PRO A 24 -16.04 14.48 -14.27
N PRO A 25 -15.51 15.60 -13.73
CA PRO A 25 -14.77 16.57 -14.53
C PRO A 25 -13.49 15.92 -15.07
N LEU A 26 -13.13 16.27 -16.31
CA LEU A 26 -11.95 15.68 -16.96
C LEU A 26 -10.67 15.96 -16.17
N ASP A 27 -10.55 17.15 -15.56
CA ASP A 27 -9.41 17.49 -14.69
C ASP A 27 -9.32 16.59 -13.46
N THR A 28 -10.46 16.23 -12.86
CA THR A 28 -10.51 15.31 -11.72
C THR A 28 -10.09 13.90 -12.13
N VAL A 29 -10.54 13.44 -13.30
CA VAL A 29 -10.12 12.14 -13.87
C VAL A 29 -8.63 12.15 -14.18
N ALA A 30 -8.13 13.20 -14.83
CA ALA A 30 -6.73 13.38 -15.17
C ALA A 30 -5.84 13.35 -13.93
N TYR A 31 -6.22 14.11 -12.90
CA TYR A 31 -5.54 14.13 -11.61
C TYR A 31 -5.51 12.74 -10.96
N PHE A 32 -6.66 12.08 -10.87
CA PHE A 32 -6.77 10.75 -10.26
C PHE A 32 -5.90 9.72 -10.97
N VAL A 33 -5.98 9.63 -12.30
CA VAL A 33 -5.18 8.70 -13.11
C VAL A 33 -3.69 8.95 -12.89
N ARG A 34 -3.26 10.22 -12.93
CA ARG A 34 -1.86 10.60 -12.70
C ARG A 34 -1.41 10.25 -11.27
N ALA A 35 -2.24 10.54 -10.27
CA ALA A 35 -1.94 10.26 -8.87
C ALA A 35 -1.77 8.76 -8.62
N CYS A 36 -2.71 7.93 -9.09
CA CYS A 36 -2.60 6.47 -8.97
C CYS A 36 -1.38 5.92 -9.69
N ARG A 37 -1.10 6.39 -10.90
CA ARG A 37 0.09 5.98 -11.66
C ARG A 37 1.39 6.32 -10.90
N ASN A 38 1.48 7.52 -10.34
CA ASN A 38 2.65 7.96 -9.58
C ASN A 38 2.81 7.19 -8.27
N LEU A 39 1.73 6.93 -7.52
CA LEU A 39 1.75 6.11 -6.31
C LEU A 39 2.22 4.67 -6.58
N ARG A 40 1.91 4.15 -7.77
CA ARG A 40 2.41 2.84 -8.22
C ARG A 40 3.80 2.90 -8.88
N ASN A 41 4.42 4.08 -9.00
CA ASN A 41 5.67 4.26 -9.75
C ASN A 41 5.60 3.75 -11.21
N TRP A 42 4.42 3.79 -11.82
CA TRP A 42 4.21 3.34 -13.19
C TRP A 42 4.61 4.43 -14.20
N LYS A 43 5.22 4.01 -15.30
CA LYS A 43 5.35 4.87 -16.48
C LYS A 43 4.00 4.97 -17.20
N VAL A 44 3.84 5.99 -18.04
CA VAL A 44 2.65 6.11 -18.90
C VAL A 44 2.49 4.85 -19.78
N SER A 45 3.59 4.33 -20.32
CA SER A 45 3.59 3.09 -21.10
C SER A 45 3.11 1.89 -20.30
N THR A 46 3.52 1.78 -19.02
CA THR A 46 3.08 0.69 -18.15
C THR A 46 1.56 0.70 -17.97
N LEU A 47 0.96 1.87 -17.67
CA LEU A 47 -0.50 1.97 -17.57
C LEU A 47 -1.18 1.65 -18.90
N ALA A 48 -0.61 2.09 -20.03
CA ALA A 48 -1.15 1.79 -21.35
C ALA A 48 -1.16 0.28 -21.63
N ASP A 49 -0.09 -0.43 -21.26
CA ASP A 49 0.02 -1.88 -21.40
C ASP A 49 -1.02 -2.61 -20.54
N PHE A 50 -1.15 -2.25 -19.25
CA PHE A 50 -2.15 -2.86 -18.35
C PHE A 50 -3.59 -2.58 -18.79
N ALA A 51 -3.86 -1.39 -19.30
CA ALA A 51 -5.18 -1.02 -19.80
C ALA A 51 -5.43 -1.51 -21.24
N ALA A 52 -4.45 -2.10 -21.93
CA ALA A 52 -4.55 -2.45 -23.35
C ALA A 52 -5.04 -1.29 -24.22
N VAL A 53 -4.49 -0.10 -24.01
CA VAL A 53 -4.74 1.13 -24.79
C VAL A 53 -3.42 1.70 -25.31
N SER A 54 -3.49 2.69 -26.20
CA SER A 54 -2.27 3.35 -26.67
C SER A 54 -1.69 4.32 -25.62
N VAL A 55 -0.37 4.52 -25.64
CA VAL A 55 0.30 5.53 -24.80
C VAL A 55 -0.32 6.91 -24.97
N SER A 56 -0.61 7.31 -26.21
CA SER A 56 -1.23 8.61 -26.50
C SER A 56 -2.63 8.73 -25.89
N THR A 57 -3.39 7.64 -25.79
CA THR A 57 -4.68 7.63 -25.09
C THR A 57 -4.50 8.01 -23.61
N VAL A 58 -3.52 7.43 -22.93
CA VAL A 58 -3.24 7.74 -21.52
C VAL A 58 -2.76 9.20 -21.37
N GLU A 59 -1.87 9.67 -22.23
CA GLU A 59 -1.39 11.07 -22.21
C GLU A 59 -2.51 12.09 -22.45
N ARG A 60 -3.50 11.76 -23.29
CA ARG A 60 -4.69 12.60 -23.49
C ARG A 60 -5.54 12.67 -22.24
N VAL A 61 -5.79 11.53 -21.59
CA VAL A 61 -6.52 11.49 -20.31
C VAL A 61 -5.78 12.30 -19.25
N GLU A 62 -4.47 12.16 -19.10
CA GLU A 62 -3.68 12.92 -18.13
C GLU A 62 -3.60 14.43 -18.41
N ARG A 63 -3.89 14.85 -19.65
CA ARG A 63 -4.02 16.26 -20.05
C ARG A 63 -5.47 16.77 -20.00
N ALA A 64 -6.38 16.01 -19.39
CA ALA A 64 -7.80 16.31 -19.30
C ALA A 64 -8.50 16.48 -20.66
N GLU A 65 -7.99 15.83 -21.70
CA GLU A 65 -8.63 15.82 -23.01
C GLU A 65 -9.74 14.76 -23.08
N LYS A 66 -10.73 15.01 -23.92
CA LYS A 66 -11.83 14.06 -24.15
C LYS A 66 -11.31 12.78 -24.82
N VAL A 67 -11.67 11.64 -24.25
CA VAL A 67 -11.38 10.29 -24.74
C VAL A 67 -12.67 9.46 -24.74
N GLY A 68 -12.73 8.39 -25.54
CA GLY A 68 -13.90 7.51 -25.58
C GLY A 68 -14.11 6.72 -24.29
N GLU A 69 -15.37 6.43 -23.97
CA GLU A 69 -15.78 5.74 -22.73
C GLU A 69 -15.14 4.34 -22.59
N GLU A 70 -15.03 3.59 -23.68
CA GLU A 70 -14.39 2.26 -23.67
C GLU A 70 -12.92 2.33 -23.19
N ALA A 71 -12.18 3.36 -23.61
CA ALA A 71 -10.81 3.55 -23.17
C ALA A 71 -10.75 4.00 -21.71
N LEU A 72 -11.71 4.82 -21.25
CA LEU A 72 -11.82 5.19 -19.85
C LEU A 72 -12.14 3.98 -18.96
N ASP A 73 -13.00 3.07 -19.41
CA ASP A 73 -13.30 1.82 -18.71
C ASP A 73 -12.09 0.91 -18.58
N LYS A 74 -11.31 0.78 -19.66
CA LYS A 74 -10.06 0.00 -19.64
C LYS A 74 -9.03 0.57 -18.68
N ILE A 75 -8.87 1.90 -18.66
CA ILE A 75 -7.99 2.58 -17.71
C ILE A 75 -8.53 2.45 -16.28
N ALA A 76 -9.84 2.55 -16.07
CA ALA A 76 -10.48 2.36 -14.78
C ALA A 76 -10.19 0.95 -14.24
N ALA A 77 -10.42 -0.09 -15.05
CA ALA A 77 -10.17 -1.48 -14.69
C ALA A 77 -8.70 -1.71 -14.29
N ALA A 78 -7.73 -1.19 -15.07
CA ALA A 78 -6.31 -1.30 -14.75
C ALA A 78 -5.92 -0.64 -13.41
N LEU A 79 -6.69 0.35 -12.97
CA LEU A 79 -6.54 1.05 -11.70
C LEU A 79 -7.42 0.47 -10.58
N GLY A 80 -8.05 -0.69 -10.79
CA GLY A 80 -8.93 -1.34 -9.81
C GLY A 80 -10.26 -0.60 -9.60
N ARG A 81 -10.73 0.13 -10.62
CA ARG A 81 -12.02 0.83 -10.60
C ARG A 81 -13.04 0.13 -11.48
N GLU A 82 -14.30 0.28 -11.07
CA GLU A 82 -15.45 -0.26 -11.79
C GLU A 82 -15.73 0.48 -13.11
N LYS A 83 -16.47 -0.20 -13.99
CA LYS A 83 -16.94 0.36 -15.26
C LYS A 83 -17.76 1.64 -14.99
N GLY A 84 -17.54 2.68 -15.79
CA GLY A 84 -18.24 3.96 -15.64
C GLY A 84 -17.63 4.91 -14.60
N ALA A 85 -16.63 4.50 -13.81
CA ALA A 85 -16.08 5.31 -12.72
C ALA A 85 -15.59 6.72 -13.14
N PHE A 86 -15.20 6.89 -14.40
CA PHE A 86 -14.64 8.12 -14.94
C PHE A 86 -15.57 8.94 -15.83
N TYR A 87 -16.77 8.45 -16.16
CA TYR A 87 -17.68 9.18 -17.07
C TYR A 87 -19.16 9.04 -16.72
N ALA A 88 -19.57 8.03 -15.94
CA ALA A 88 -20.96 7.85 -15.59
C ALA A 88 -21.47 9.04 -14.75
N PRO A 89 -22.61 9.65 -15.12
CA PRO A 89 -23.19 10.73 -14.34
C PRO A 89 -23.52 10.27 -12.92
N ARG A 90 -23.05 11.03 -11.93
CA ARG A 90 -23.31 10.80 -10.51
C ARG A 90 -23.67 12.10 -9.82
N ILE A 91 -24.45 12.02 -8.75
CA ILE A 91 -24.75 13.18 -7.92
C ILE A 91 -23.46 13.57 -7.21
N PRO A 92 -22.89 14.77 -7.47
CA PRO A 92 -21.69 15.20 -6.78
C PRO A 92 -21.96 15.33 -5.28
N LEU A 93 -21.03 14.81 -4.46
CA LEU A 93 -21.08 15.07 -3.02
C LEU A 93 -20.91 16.57 -2.76
N VAL A 94 -21.69 17.10 -1.82
CA VAL A 94 -21.45 18.44 -1.29
C VAL A 94 -20.05 18.51 -0.66
N PRO A 95 -19.35 19.65 -0.72
CA PRO A 95 -17.95 19.75 -0.28
C PRO A 95 -17.69 19.22 1.13
N GLU A 96 -18.59 19.48 2.07
CA GLU A 96 -18.48 19.00 3.45
C GLU A 96 -18.49 17.47 3.51
N LYS A 97 -19.45 16.81 2.84
CA LYS A 97 -19.55 15.35 2.80
C LYS A 97 -18.39 14.71 2.04
N ALA A 98 -17.89 15.38 0.99
CA ALA A 98 -16.72 14.92 0.26
C ALA A 98 -15.44 15.00 1.11
N PHE A 99 -15.31 16.03 1.94
CA PHE A 99 -14.23 16.12 2.91
C PHE A 99 -14.34 15.07 4.01
N GLU A 100 -15.55 14.88 4.58
CA GLU A 100 -15.82 13.82 5.56
C GLU A 100 -15.43 12.44 5.02
N ALA A 101 -15.89 12.09 3.82
CA ALA A 101 -15.55 10.83 3.17
C ALA A 101 -14.03 10.68 2.94
N LEU A 102 -13.34 11.78 2.61
CA LEU A 102 -11.89 11.78 2.44
C LEU A 102 -11.16 11.57 3.76
N VAL A 103 -11.61 12.22 4.83
CA VAL A 103 -11.05 12.04 6.19
C VAL A 103 -11.34 10.64 6.71
N GLU A 104 -12.53 10.11 6.49
CA GLU A 104 -12.87 8.74 6.88
C GLU A 104 -12.00 7.71 6.15
N THR A 105 -11.79 7.90 4.84
CA THR A 105 -11.03 6.95 4.00
C THR A 105 -9.52 7.06 4.21
N TYR A 106 -8.99 8.28 4.33
CA TYR A 106 -7.54 8.54 4.27
C TYR A 106 -6.99 9.28 5.49
N GLY A 107 -7.84 9.79 6.38
CA GLY A 107 -7.42 10.62 7.52
C GLY A 107 -6.56 9.87 8.55
N TYR A 108 -6.64 8.54 8.55
CA TYR A 108 -5.85 7.65 9.42
C TYR A 108 -4.66 6.99 8.70
N MET A 109 -4.46 7.29 7.41
CA MET A 109 -3.36 6.75 6.63
C MET A 109 -2.06 7.43 7.02
N GLU A 110 -1.08 6.64 7.42
CA GLU A 110 0.26 7.09 7.75
C GLU A 110 1.27 6.61 6.72
N GLU A 111 2.14 7.52 6.31
CA GLU A 111 3.26 7.20 5.43
C GLU A 111 4.34 6.47 6.22
N VAL A 112 4.67 5.26 5.78
CA VAL A 112 5.74 4.42 6.33
C VAL A 112 6.85 4.34 5.30
N ALA A 113 8.06 4.76 5.69
CA ALA A 113 9.23 4.59 4.85
C ALA A 113 9.59 3.11 4.72
N VAL A 114 9.80 2.65 3.48
CA VAL A 114 10.12 1.25 3.17
C VAL A 114 11.33 1.15 2.26
N ALA A 115 12.00 0.01 2.34
CA ALA A 115 13.08 -0.38 1.45
C ALA A 115 13.03 -1.89 1.15
N PRO A 116 13.68 -2.38 0.08
CA PRO A 116 13.79 -3.81 -0.16
C PRO A 116 14.38 -4.56 1.04
N MET A 117 13.77 -5.70 1.41
CA MET A 117 14.19 -6.50 2.56
C MET A 117 15.38 -7.41 2.22
N ASN A 118 16.49 -6.81 1.78
CA ASN A 118 17.67 -7.53 1.28
C ASN A 118 18.91 -7.43 2.18
N THR A 119 18.77 -6.84 3.37
CA THR A 119 19.87 -6.67 4.32
C THR A 119 19.57 -7.34 5.67
N GLN A 120 20.62 -7.81 6.35
CA GLN A 120 20.47 -8.33 7.73
C GLN A 120 19.96 -7.26 8.70
N ARG A 121 20.20 -5.98 8.38
CA ARG A 121 19.67 -4.85 9.15
C ARG A 121 18.14 -4.80 9.06
N ALA A 122 17.58 -4.93 7.87
CA ALA A 122 16.12 -4.95 7.68
C ALA A 122 15.46 -6.10 8.45
N VAL A 123 16.03 -7.31 8.38
CA VAL A 123 15.56 -8.47 9.16
C VAL A 123 15.61 -8.18 10.66
N ARG A 124 16.71 -7.62 11.15
CA ARG A 124 16.87 -7.29 12.57
C ARG A 124 15.91 -6.19 13.03
N GLU A 125 15.69 -5.16 12.22
CA GLU A 125 14.75 -4.08 12.54
C GLU A 125 13.31 -4.62 12.61
N ALA A 126 12.93 -5.51 11.68
CA ALA A 126 11.63 -6.18 11.72
C ALA A 126 11.47 -7.08 12.95
N ALA A 127 12.47 -7.93 13.24
CA ALA A 127 12.45 -8.87 14.35
C ALA A 127 12.54 -8.21 15.75
N ARG A 128 12.87 -6.92 15.82
CA ARG A 128 12.88 -6.14 17.08
C ARG A 128 11.61 -5.34 17.31
N CYS A 129 10.63 -5.47 16.41
CA CYS A 129 9.34 -4.85 16.57
C CYS A 129 8.46 -5.70 17.50
N ASP A 130 7.48 -5.06 18.12
CA ASP A 130 6.50 -5.71 19.01
C ASP A 130 5.44 -6.49 18.23
N GLY A 131 5.34 -6.25 16.92
CA GLY A 131 4.44 -6.96 16.03
C GLY A 131 4.83 -6.81 14.56
N ILE A 132 4.18 -7.61 13.72
CA ILE A 132 4.40 -7.64 12.27
C ILE A 132 3.05 -7.48 11.57
N LEU A 133 2.99 -6.55 10.63
CA LEU A 133 1.89 -6.42 9.68
C LEU A 133 2.38 -6.85 8.29
N LEU A 134 1.88 -7.99 7.82
CA LEU A 134 2.07 -8.43 6.44
C LEU A 134 0.97 -7.85 5.55
N HIS A 135 1.39 -7.12 4.52
CA HIS A 135 0.50 -6.50 3.54
C HIS A 135 0.76 -7.08 2.15
N SER A 136 -0.16 -7.92 1.68
CA SER A 136 -0.05 -8.67 0.42
C SER A 136 -1.24 -8.44 -0.52
N PRO A 137 -1.49 -7.20 -0.98
CA PRO A 137 -2.62 -6.92 -1.85
C PRO A 137 -2.44 -7.58 -3.22
N GLU A 138 -3.51 -8.18 -3.75
CA GLU A 138 -3.55 -8.77 -5.09
C GLU A 138 -2.49 -9.87 -5.33
N VAL A 139 -1.94 -10.45 -4.25
CA VAL A 139 -1.07 -11.62 -4.32
C VAL A 139 -1.95 -12.87 -4.51
N PRO A 140 -1.70 -13.70 -5.55
CA PRO A 140 -2.46 -14.94 -5.73
C PRO A 140 -2.20 -15.94 -4.59
N GLU A 141 -3.21 -16.75 -4.24
CA GLU A 141 -3.19 -17.75 -3.15
C GLU A 141 -2.03 -18.76 -3.25
N VAL A 142 -1.48 -18.97 -4.45
CA VAL A 142 -0.28 -19.83 -4.66
C VAL A 142 0.96 -19.37 -3.88
N TYR A 143 0.95 -18.14 -3.34
CA TYR A 143 2.03 -17.60 -2.51
C TYR A 143 1.65 -17.49 -1.03
N ASP A 144 0.48 -17.99 -0.60
CA ASP A 144 0.03 -17.89 0.79
C ASP A 144 0.98 -18.62 1.73
N ASP A 145 1.42 -19.82 1.34
CA ASP A 145 2.45 -20.58 2.07
C ASP A 145 3.75 -19.79 2.17
N ASP A 146 4.11 -19.01 1.13
CA ASP A 146 5.33 -18.22 1.16
C ASP A 146 5.24 -17.04 2.12
N ILE A 147 4.09 -16.38 2.15
CA ILE A 147 3.80 -15.26 3.06
C ILE A 147 3.74 -15.77 4.50
N SER A 148 3.09 -16.92 4.75
CA SER A 148 3.03 -17.56 6.07
C SER A 148 4.42 -17.96 6.55
N THR A 149 5.19 -18.63 5.70
CA THR A 149 6.55 -19.06 6.03
C THR A 149 7.45 -17.86 6.34
N LEU A 150 7.35 -16.76 5.57
CA LEU A 150 8.09 -15.53 5.87
C LEU A 150 7.70 -14.97 7.25
N ARG A 151 6.40 -14.98 7.61
CA ARG A 151 5.94 -14.56 8.93
C ARG A 151 6.61 -15.37 10.03
N GLU A 152 6.53 -16.70 9.94
CA GLU A 152 7.11 -17.63 10.91
C GLU A 152 8.61 -17.43 11.07
N TRP A 153 9.32 -17.18 9.97
CA TRP A 153 10.75 -16.89 9.99
C TRP A 153 11.09 -15.61 10.75
N ILE A 154 10.29 -14.54 10.60
CA ILE A 154 10.52 -13.31 11.35
C ILE A 154 10.10 -13.49 12.81
N ASP A 155 9.01 -14.18 13.10
CA ASP A 155 8.59 -14.49 14.48
C ASP A 155 9.66 -15.32 15.20
N LEU A 156 10.25 -16.32 14.54
CA LEU A 156 11.39 -17.06 15.06
C LEU A 156 12.60 -16.15 15.31
N ALA A 157 12.89 -15.20 14.42
CA ALA A 157 13.97 -14.24 14.63
C ALA A 157 13.69 -13.31 15.81
N SER A 158 12.44 -12.92 16.03
CA SER A 158 12.02 -12.15 17.21
C SER A 158 12.24 -12.96 18.49
N PHE A 159 11.83 -14.24 18.48
CA PHE A 159 12.03 -15.16 19.60
C PHE A 159 13.52 -15.34 19.95
N VAL A 160 14.38 -15.58 18.96
CA VAL A 160 15.84 -15.75 19.15
C VAL A 160 16.52 -14.47 19.65
N LEU A 161 15.92 -13.30 19.42
CA LEU A 161 16.41 -12.02 19.91
C LEU A 161 15.90 -11.65 21.30
N CYS A 162 14.92 -12.37 21.84
CA CYS A 162 14.38 -12.14 23.17
C CYS A 162 15.42 -12.53 24.23
N GLU A 163 15.86 -11.56 25.03
CA GLU A 163 16.90 -11.76 26.06
C GLU A 163 16.36 -12.47 27.32
N GLU A 164 15.05 -12.62 27.45
CA GLU A 164 14.39 -13.24 28.61
C GLU A 164 14.35 -14.78 28.56
N ILE A 165 14.77 -15.36 27.43
CA ILE A 165 14.74 -16.82 27.22
C ILE A 165 16.17 -17.34 27.26
N GLU A 166 16.53 -18.05 28.33
CA GLU A 166 17.79 -18.79 28.40
C GLU A 166 17.80 -19.90 27.34
N CYS A 167 18.41 -19.65 26.19
CA CYS A 167 18.68 -20.69 25.20
C CYS A 167 19.79 -21.60 25.71
N ALA A 168 19.53 -22.92 25.75
CA ALA A 168 20.51 -23.92 26.16
C ALA A 168 21.71 -23.98 25.21
N ASP A 169 22.92 -23.92 25.79
CA ASP A 169 24.30 -24.27 25.37
C ASP A 169 24.84 -23.99 23.95
N GLU A 170 24.02 -23.68 22.94
CA GLU A 170 24.47 -23.15 21.65
C GLU A 170 23.51 -22.05 21.18
N GLU A 171 23.92 -20.77 21.29
CA GLU A 171 23.18 -19.70 20.64
C GLU A 171 23.06 -20.03 19.14
N PRO A 172 21.83 -20.14 18.58
CA PRO A 172 21.69 -20.27 17.14
C PRO A 172 22.38 -19.07 16.51
N SER A 173 23.31 -19.32 15.58
CA SER A 173 24.08 -18.24 14.96
C SER A 173 23.10 -17.24 14.32
N ARG A 174 22.85 -16.11 14.98
CA ARG A 174 21.93 -15.04 14.51
C ARG A 174 22.25 -14.66 13.07
N ARG A 175 23.53 -14.69 12.71
CA ARG A 175 24.02 -14.46 11.34
C ARG A 175 23.55 -15.53 10.35
N LYS A 176 23.49 -16.80 10.73
CA LYS A 176 22.95 -17.89 9.90
C LYS A 176 21.44 -17.71 9.72
N LEU A 177 20.71 -17.50 10.81
CA LEU A 177 19.27 -17.24 10.76
C LEU A 177 18.93 -16.08 9.82
N TYR A 178 19.61 -14.94 9.95
CA TYR A 178 19.38 -13.82 9.03
C TYR A 178 19.73 -14.15 7.57
N LYS A 179 20.73 -15.00 7.32
CA LYS A 179 21.05 -15.44 5.96
C LYS A 179 19.96 -16.35 5.39
N ASP A 180 19.40 -17.24 6.21
CA ASP A 180 18.34 -18.15 5.79
C ASP A 180 17.07 -17.37 5.44
N ILE A 181 16.69 -16.38 6.26
CA ILE A 181 15.58 -15.46 5.99
C ILE A 181 15.80 -14.67 4.68
N LEU A 182 16.99 -14.09 4.49
CA LEU A 182 17.30 -13.36 3.27
C LEU A 182 17.36 -14.28 2.04
N GLY A 183 17.80 -15.51 2.21
CA GLY A 183 17.76 -16.54 1.17
C GLY A 183 16.33 -16.85 0.76
N TYR A 184 15.43 -16.96 1.74
CA TYR A 184 14.01 -17.17 1.51
C TYR A 184 13.35 -15.99 0.78
N VAL A 185 13.59 -14.76 1.24
CA VAL A 185 13.14 -13.53 0.54
C VAL A 185 13.67 -13.51 -0.90
N SER A 186 14.93 -13.90 -1.12
CA SER A 186 15.51 -13.97 -2.46
C SER A 186 14.81 -15.02 -3.35
N GLU A 187 14.37 -16.15 -2.81
CA GLU A 187 13.54 -17.12 -3.54
C GLU A 187 12.16 -16.56 -3.90
N MET A 188 11.49 -15.90 -2.96
CA MET A 188 10.22 -15.19 -3.24
C MET A 188 10.40 -14.17 -4.37
N GLU A 189 11.49 -13.41 -4.34
CA GLU A 189 11.78 -12.42 -5.39
C GLU A 189 12.07 -13.05 -6.75
N ARG A 190 12.75 -14.21 -6.78
CA ARG A 190 12.98 -15.01 -8.00
C ARG A 190 11.69 -15.54 -8.59
N ARG A 191 10.72 -15.89 -7.74
CA ARG A 191 9.37 -16.33 -8.16
C ARG A 191 8.47 -15.20 -8.64
N GLY A 192 8.95 -13.96 -8.62
CA GLY A 192 8.23 -12.83 -9.18
C GLY A 192 7.58 -11.92 -8.15
N LEU A 193 7.90 -12.06 -6.86
CA LEU A 193 7.45 -11.15 -5.82
C LEU A 193 8.43 -10.00 -5.60
N THR A 194 7.97 -8.95 -4.94
CA THR A 194 8.77 -7.86 -4.39
C THR A 194 8.47 -7.78 -2.90
N VAL A 195 9.51 -7.81 -2.07
CA VAL A 195 9.38 -7.75 -0.61
C VAL A 195 10.01 -6.45 -0.09
N LEU A 196 9.19 -5.58 0.46
CA LEU A 196 9.62 -4.34 1.10
C LEU A 196 9.38 -4.42 2.60
N SER A 197 10.27 -3.82 3.38
CA SER A 197 10.16 -3.73 4.83
C SER A 197 10.30 -2.28 5.29
N GLY A 198 9.48 -1.88 6.26
CA GLY A 198 9.57 -0.62 6.99
C GLY A 198 9.19 -0.83 8.45
N VAL A 199 9.36 0.20 9.26
CA VAL A 199 8.96 0.19 10.67
C VAL A 199 8.09 1.40 10.93
N MET A 200 6.96 1.18 11.59
CA MET A 200 6.07 2.23 12.06
C MET A 200 5.99 2.18 13.58
N THR A 201 6.01 3.36 14.22
CA THR A 201 5.76 3.48 15.66
C THR A 201 4.30 3.89 15.88
N SER A 202 3.58 3.15 16.74
CA SER A 202 2.23 3.54 17.15
C SER A 202 2.25 4.90 17.82
N LYS A 203 1.31 5.76 17.43
CA LYS A 203 1.11 7.10 17.99
C LYS A 203 0.02 7.13 19.04
N GLN A 204 -0.56 5.99 19.43
CA GLN A 204 -1.63 6.01 20.42
C GLN A 204 -1.10 6.40 21.81
N PRO A 205 -1.85 7.21 22.59
CA PRO A 205 -1.37 7.75 23.87
C PRO A 205 -0.95 6.70 24.91
N ASN A 206 -1.44 5.46 24.79
CA ASN A 206 -1.21 4.39 25.75
C ASN A 206 -0.20 3.33 25.27
N ASP A 207 0.35 3.48 24.06
CA ASP A 207 1.12 2.43 23.38
C ASP A 207 2.63 2.56 23.55
N ASN A 208 3.14 3.42 24.46
CA ASN A 208 4.57 3.51 24.84
C ASN A 208 5.61 3.37 23.70
N GLY A 209 5.30 3.84 22.48
CA GLY A 209 6.22 3.72 21.35
C GLY A 209 6.34 2.31 20.76
N HIS A 210 5.27 1.49 20.85
CA HIS A 210 5.15 0.19 20.19
C HIS A 210 5.56 0.29 18.71
N LYS A 211 6.46 -0.57 18.29
CA LYS A 211 6.96 -0.63 16.91
C LYS A 211 6.34 -1.82 16.21
N VAL A 212 5.85 -1.58 15.00
CA VAL A 212 5.30 -2.63 14.14
C VAL A 212 6.11 -2.66 12.86
N ALA A 213 6.61 -3.84 12.53
CA ALA A 213 7.27 -4.10 11.27
C ALA A 213 6.20 -4.18 10.18
N ILE A 214 6.31 -3.35 9.15
CA ILE A 214 5.43 -3.41 7.99
C ILE A 214 6.19 -4.13 6.88
N ILE A 215 5.70 -5.30 6.48
CA ILE A 215 6.28 -6.09 5.40
C ILE A 215 5.26 -6.13 4.25
N SER A 216 5.61 -5.50 3.13
CA SER A 216 4.77 -5.50 1.94
C SER A 216 5.29 -6.52 0.93
N VAL A 217 4.41 -7.43 0.51
CA VAL A 217 4.68 -8.43 -0.52
C VAL A 217 3.79 -8.13 -1.72
N THR A 218 4.38 -7.90 -2.89
CA THR A 218 3.63 -7.53 -4.10
C THR A 218 4.10 -8.32 -5.31
N PRO A 219 3.21 -8.77 -6.20
CA PRO A 219 3.62 -9.46 -7.43
C PRO A 219 4.18 -8.44 -8.44
N LYS A 220 5.36 -8.73 -9.01
CA LYS A 220 5.97 -7.92 -10.08
C LYS A 220 5.09 -7.86 -11.34
N LEU A 221 4.26 -8.88 -11.55
CA LEU A 221 3.37 -8.97 -12.71
C LEU A 221 2.22 -7.97 -12.63
N SER A 222 1.61 -7.80 -11.46
CA SER A 222 0.52 -6.83 -11.26
C SER A 222 1.05 -5.45 -10.89
N ASP A 223 2.24 -5.36 -10.30
CA ASP A 223 2.81 -4.10 -9.85
C ASP A 223 4.34 -4.01 -10.03
N PRO A 224 4.82 -3.82 -11.28
CA PRO A 224 6.25 -3.77 -11.57
C PRO A 224 6.97 -2.57 -10.96
N GLY A 225 6.25 -1.54 -10.53
CA GLY A 225 6.81 -0.34 -9.91
C GLY A 225 7.08 -0.49 -8.41
N ALA A 226 6.57 -1.54 -7.78
CA ALA A 226 6.65 -1.76 -6.33
C ALA A 226 8.09 -1.66 -5.80
N ILE A 227 9.08 -2.22 -6.50
CA ILE A 227 10.49 -2.24 -6.08
C ILE A 227 11.11 -0.84 -5.90
N LYS A 228 10.52 0.19 -6.51
CA LYS A 228 10.99 1.58 -6.44
C LYS A 228 10.30 2.41 -5.37
N ARG A 229 9.32 1.84 -4.65
CA ARG A 229 8.62 2.56 -3.59
C ARG A 229 9.58 2.83 -2.44
N THR A 230 9.59 4.09 -2.02
CA THR A 230 10.27 4.54 -0.81
C THR A 230 9.32 4.66 0.37
N SER A 231 8.01 4.63 0.10
CA SER A 231 6.98 4.67 1.12
C SER A 231 5.74 3.86 0.74
N ILE A 232 5.02 3.42 1.77
CA ILE A 232 3.67 2.84 1.69
C ILE A 232 2.77 3.57 2.69
N PHE A 233 1.47 3.56 2.45
CA PHE A 233 0.51 4.13 3.39
C PHE A 233 -0.20 3.01 4.14
N VAL A 234 -0.21 3.10 5.47
CA VAL A 234 -0.84 2.11 6.35
C VAL A 234 -1.88 2.80 7.21
N ASP A 235 -3.04 2.16 7.39
CA ASP A 235 -4.06 2.66 8.30
C ASP A 235 -3.60 2.46 9.76
N SER A 236 -3.34 3.56 10.45
CA SER A 236 -2.90 3.58 11.85
C SER A 236 -3.86 2.87 12.81
N ARG A 237 -5.14 2.68 12.44
CA ARG A 237 -6.12 1.96 13.26
C ARG A 237 -5.82 0.46 13.33
N ILE A 238 -5.19 -0.12 12.32
CA ILE A 238 -4.85 -1.55 12.26
C ILE A 238 -3.66 -1.87 13.19
N ILE A 239 -2.85 -0.87 13.51
CA ILE A 239 -1.62 -0.98 14.30
C ILE A 239 -1.91 -0.88 15.81
N ALA A 240 -3.16 -0.56 16.19
CA ALA A 240 -3.60 -0.51 17.57
C ALA A 240 -3.52 -1.90 18.23
N PRO A 241 -2.89 -2.06 19.40
CA PRO A 241 -2.88 -3.33 20.15
C PRO A 241 -4.28 -3.87 20.43
N SER A 242 -5.28 -2.99 20.58
CA SER A 242 -6.69 -3.36 20.75
C SER A 242 -7.32 -4.06 19.56
N ASN A 243 -6.73 -3.94 18.37
CA ASN A 243 -7.20 -4.55 17.12
C ASN A 243 -6.30 -5.73 16.66
N MET A 244 -5.14 -5.92 17.30
CA MET A 244 -4.34 -7.12 17.12
C MET A 244 -4.98 -8.25 17.92
N THR A 245 -5.77 -9.09 17.26
CA THR A 245 -6.21 -10.37 17.82
C THR A 245 -4.96 -11.22 18.03
N LEU A 246 -4.48 -11.29 19.27
CA LEU A 246 -3.56 -12.34 19.66
C LEU A 246 -4.29 -13.66 19.46
N PRO A 247 -3.71 -14.65 18.75
CA PRO A 247 -4.30 -15.98 18.73
C PRO A 247 -4.42 -16.46 20.18
N ASP A 248 -5.62 -16.90 20.56
CA ASP A 248 -5.84 -17.56 21.84
C ASP A 248 -4.93 -18.79 21.87
N PHE A 249 -3.92 -18.75 22.74
CA PHE A 249 -3.13 -19.93 23.07
C PHE A 249 -3.90 -20.72 24.13
N ASP A 250 -4.74 -21.65 23.67
CA ASP A 250 -5.25 -22.76 24.49
C ASP A 250 -4.21 -23.89 24.60
#